data_AF-A0A1G6CMH6-F1
#
_entry.id   AF-A0A1G6CMH6-F1
#
_cell.length_a   1.000
_cell.length_b   1.000
_cell.length_c   1.000
_cell.angle_alpha   90.00
_cell.angle_beta   90.00
_cell.angle_gamma   90.00
#
_symmetry.space_group_name_H-M   'P 1'
#
loop_
_entity.id
_entity.type
_entity.pdbx_description
1 polymer ?
#
loop_
_entity_poly.entity_id
_entity_poly.type
_entity_poly.pdbx_seq_one_letter_code
_entity_poly.pdbx_strand_id
1 'polypeptide(L)'
;MGSPYEKKYIELTDEDRAKVVETYHNWQQVGDENTYENIPEFCYSAGYDEVAEKGFTLVPSRYIAFVNRDENIDFDTKMKSLQSELQDLLVQEEKSKEELLGVFKELGYEIKL
;
A
#
# COMPACT_ATOMS: atom_id res chain seq x y z
N MET A 1 7.37 -7.25 -7.26
CA MET A 1 7.37 -7.88 -8.59
C MET A 1 6.41 -7.12 -9.47
N GLY A 2 6.75 -7.00 -10.74
CA GLY A 2 5.95 -6.28 -11.72
C GLY A 2 6.24 -4.78 -11.73
N SER A 3 6.18 -4.22 -12.94
CA SER A 3 6.45 -2.82 -13.26
C SER A 3 5.24 -2.21 -13.95
N PRO A 4 4.86 -0.95 -13.66
CA PRO A 4 3.78 -0.29 -14.40
C PRO A 4 4.10 -0.22 -15.90
N TYR A 5 3.24 -0.81 -16.72
CA TYR A 5 3.31 -0.81 -18.17
C TYR A 5 2.02 -0.22 -18.74
N GLU A 6 2.14 0.84 -19.55
CA GLU A 6 1.02 1.53 -20.19
C GLU A 6 -0.18 1.86 -19.28
N LYS A 7 -0.01 2.58 -18.17
CA LYS A 7 -1.07 3.13 -17.26
C LYS A 7 -2.15 2.14 -16.74
N LYS A 8 -2.26 0.93 -17.25
CA LYS A 8 -3.35 -0.05 -17.04
C LYS A 8 -2.86 -1.46 -16.84
N TYR A 9 -1.61 -1.75 -17.22
CA TYR A 9 -1.03 -3.08 -17.08
C TYR A 9 0.15 -3.06 -16.12
N ILE A 10 0.35 -4.18 -15.45
CA ILE A 10 1.60 -4.45 -14.74
C ILE A 10 2.33 -5.46 -15.60
N GLU A 11 3.47 -5.07 -16.15
CA GLU A 11 4.36 -5.97 -16.87
C GLU A 11 5.20 -6.73 -15.85
N LEU A 12 5.27 -8.05 -15.99
CA LEU A 12 6.28 -8.86 -15.33
C LEU A 12 7.53 -8.84 -16.20
N THR A 13 8.63 -8.32 -15.69
CA THR A 13 9.90 -8.26 -16.43
C THR A 13 10.48 -9.67 -16.63
N ASP A 14 11.53 -9.79 -17.44
CA ASP A 14 12.29 -11.04 -17.55
C ASP A 14 12.81 -11.53 -16.18
N GLU A 15 13.24 -10.60 -15.33
CA GLU A 15 13.70 -10.90 -13.96
C GLU A 15 12.56 -11.42 -13.07
N ASP A 16 11.37 -10.79 -13.14
CA ASP A 16 10.19 -11.27 -12.41
C ASP A 16 9.83 -12.70 -12.84
N ARG A 17 9.83 -12.98 -14.15
CA ARG A 17 9.53 -14.31 -14.69
C ARG A 17 10.59 -15.33 -14.27
N ALA A 18 11.86 -14.99 -14.38
CA ALA A 18 12.96 -15.86 -13.98
C ALA A 18 12.84 -16.26 -12.50
N LYS A 19 12.55 -15.29 -11.63
CA LYS A 19 12.34 -15.55 -10.21
C LYS A 19 11.20 -16.54 -9.93
N VAL A 20 10.05 -16.39 -10.60
CA VAL A 20 8.91 -17.30 -10.42
C VAL A 20 9.26 -18.70 -10.91
N VAL A 21 9.90 -18.80 -12.08
CA VAL A 21 10.30 -20.08 -12.67
C VAL A 21 11.29 -20.82 -11.78
N GLU A 22 12.31 -20.12 -11.29
CA GLU A 22 13.30 -20.67 -10.37
C GLU A 22 12.65 -21.15 -9.07
N THR A 23 11.79 -20.33 -8.46
CA THR A 23 11.07 -20.69 -7.22
C THR A 23 10.25 -21.95 -7.41
N TYR A 24 9.52 -22.07 -8.53
CA TYR A 24 8.73 -23.25 -8.85
C TYR A 24 9.60 -24.49 -9.04
N HIS A 25 10.70 -24.38 -9.77
CA HIS A 25 11.59 -25.51 -10.00
C HIS A 25 12.31 -25.96 -8.72
N ASN A 26 12.70 -25.02 -7.85
CA ASN A 26 13.29 -25.34 -6.55
C ASN A 26 12.28 -26.12 -5.68
N TRP A 27 11.02 -25.70 -5.65
CA TRP A 27 9.94 -26.38 -4.94
C TRP A 27 9.65 -27.79 -5.49
N GLN A 28 9.73 -27.98 -6.82
CA GLN A 28 9.39 -29.27 -7.45
C GLN A 28 10.47 -30.35 -7.24
N GLN A 29 11.69 -29.97 -6.84
CA GLN A 29 12.82 -30.89 -6.73
C GLN A 29 12.76 -31.74 -5.46
N VAL A 30 13.43 -32.90 -5.49
CA VAL A 30 13.59 -33.74 -4.29
C VAL A 30 14.58 -33.04 -3.34
N GLY A 31 14.16 -32.82 -2.10
CA GLY A 31 14.96 -32.06 -1.12
C GLY A 31 14.79 -30.55 -1.25
N ASP A 32 13.63 -30.11 -1.75
CA ASP A 32 13.16 -28.73 -1.84
C ASP A 32 13.32 -27.95 -0.53
N GLU A 33 13.26 -28.63 0.62
CA GLU A 33 13.53 -28.05 1.95
C GLU A 33 14.88 -27.31 2.06
N ASN A 34 15.83 -27.57 1.15
CA ASN A 34 17.12 -26.87 1.10
C ASN A 34 17.17 -25.72 0.07
N THR A 35 16.20 -25.62 -0.84
CA THR A 35 16.22 -24.70 -1.99
C THR A 35 14.96 -23.84 -2.12
N TYR A 36 13.91 -24.18 -1.37
CA TYR A 36 12.62 -23.53 -1.35
C TYR A 36 12.26 -23.12 0.08
N GLU A 37 11.66 -21.94 0.20
CA GLU A 37 11.09 -21.44 1.45
C GLU A 37 9.77 -20.72 1.17
N ASN A 38 8.88 -20.74 2.16
CA ASN A 38 7.64 -19.99 2.12
C ASN A 38 7.92 -18.50 2.39
N ILE A 39 7.60 -17.63 1.44
CA ILE A 39 7.88 -16.20 1.51
C ILE A 39 6.56 -15.43 1.56
N PRO A 40 6.32 -14.62 2.62
CA PRO A 40 5.16 -13.73 2.70
C PRO A 40 5.01 -12.87 1.45
N GLU A 41 3.76 -12.59 1.04
CA GLU A 41 3.40 -11.89 -0.21
C GLU A 41 3.88 -12.53 -1.53
N PHE A 42 4.48 -13.73 -1.51
CA PHE A 42 5.07 -14.33 -2.71
C PHE A 42 4.68 -15.79 -2.94
N CYS A 43 5.05 -16.72 -2.05
CA CYS A 43 4.83 -18.14 -2.28
C CYS A 43 4.59 -18.91 -0.98
N TYR A 44 3.79 -19.98 -1.08
CA TYR A 44 3.53 -20.89 0.02
C TYR A 44 3.22 -22.29 -0.49
N SER A 45 3.89 -23.30 0.06
CA SER A 45 3.62 -24.72 -0.17
C SER A 45 2.66 -25.23 0.89
N ALA A 46 1.42 -25.49 0.49
CA ALA A 46 0.37 -26.05 1.36
C ALA A 46 0.27 -27.56 1.18
N GLY A 47 0.17 -28.29 2.30
CA GLY A 47 -0.07 -29.73 2.30
C GLY A 47 -1.51 -30.08 1.95
N TYR A 48 -1.76 -31.33 1.55
CA TYR A 48 -3.11 -31.80 1.20
C TYR A 48 -4.12 -31.61 2.36
N ASP A 49 -3.72 -31.96 3.59
CA ASP A 49 -4.61 -31.88 4.75
C ASP A 49 -5.03 -30.44 5.06
N GLU A 50 -4.11 -29.48 4.92
CA GLU A 50 -4.40 -28.05 5.08
C GLU A 50 -5.38 -27.55 4.02
N VAL A 51 -5.20 -27.96 2.76
CA VAL A 51 -6.10 -27.60 1.67
C VAL A 51 -7.49 -28.21 1.89
N ALA A 52 -7.55 -29.44 2.39
CA ALA A 52 -8.80 -30.11 2.73
C ALA A 52 -9.54 -29.40 3.88
N GLU A 53 -8.83 -29.02 4.96
CA GLU A 53 -9.39 -28.27 6.09
C GLU A 53 -9.99 -26.93 5.65
N LYS A 54 -9.35 -26.26 4.70
CA LYS A 54 -9.83 -24.98 4.14
C LYS A 54 -10.92 -25.15 3.08
N GLY A 55 -11.38 -26.37 2.82
CA GLY A 55 -12.47 -26.68 1.89
C GLY A 55 -12.06 -26.62 0.42
N PHE A 56 -10.82 -27.03 0.10
CA PHE A 56 -10.24 -27.01 -1.26
C PHE A 56 -10.22 -25.64 -1.94
N THR A 57 -10.32 -24.56 -1.15
CA THR A 57 -10.14 -23.21 -1.66
C THR A 57 -8.66 -22.97 -1.95
N LEU A 58 -8.34 -22.45 -3.13
CA LEU A 58 -6.96 -22.14 -3.52
C LEU A 58 -6.72 -20.63 -3.52
N VAL A 59 -7.55 -19.87 -2.82
CA VAL A 59 -7.40 -18.41 -2.73
C VAL A 59 -6.13 -18.09 -1.95
N PRO A 60 -5.14 -17.37 -2.54
CA PRO A 60 -3.83 -17.17 -1.93
C PRO A 60 -3.86 -16.53 -0.55
N SER A 61 -4.81 -15.62 -0.29
CA SER A 61 -4.96 -14.93 1.00
C SER A 61 -5.28 -15.86 2.18
N ARG A 62 -5.64 -17.12 1.93
CA ARG A 62 -5.82 -18.11 2.98
C ARG A 62 -4.54 -18.82 3.40
N TYR A 63 -3.46 -18.69 2.64
CA TYR A 63 -2.22 -19.44 2.82
C TYR A 63 -1.01 -18.52 2.98
N ILE A 64 -0.94 -17.45 2.18
CA ILE A 64 0.20 -16.54 2.13
C ILE A 64 -0.02 -15.41 3.12
N ALA A 65 0.89 -15.25 4.08
CA ALA A 65 0.88 -14.14 5.01
C ALA A 65 1.07 -12.80 4.26
N PHE A 66 0.34 -11.79 4.70
CA PHE A 66 0.54 -10.41 4.24
C PHE A 66 1.58 -9.73 5.12
N VAL A 67 2.55 -9.04 4.53
CA VAL A 67 3.54 -8.27 5.30
C VAL A 67 2.95 -6.89 5.54
N ASN A 68 2.55 -6.63 6.79
CA ASN A 68 2.11 -5.31 7.16
C ASN A 68 3.31 -4.35 7.20
N ARG A 69 3.55 -3.62 6.12
CA ARG A 69 4.61 -2.61 6.02
C ARG A 69 4.31 -1.35 6.85
N ASP A 70 3.08 -1.22 7.35
CA ASP A 70 2.60 -0.09 8.14
C ASP A 70 2.78 -0.28 9.65
N GLU A 71 3.29 -1.43 10.15
CA GLU A 71 3.55 -1.63 11.59
C GLU A 71 4.55 -0.64 12.20
N ASN A 72 5.35 0.06 11.36
CA ASN A 72 6.26 1.13 11.81
C ASN A 72 5.73 2.55 11.60
N ILE A 73 4.49 2.70 11.12
CA ILE A 73 3.84 4.01 11.11
C ILE A 73 3.28 4.25 12.51
N ASP A 74 4.00 5.04 13.31
CA ASP A 74 3.42 5.62 14.51
C ASP A 74 2.27 6.54 14.10
N PHE A 75 1.06 5.99 14.15
CA PHE A 75 -0.18 6.70 13.84
C PHE A 75 -0.30 7.99 14.66
N ASP A 76 0.19 8.00 15.90
CA ASP A 76 0.17 9.19 16.75
C ASP A 76 1.07 10.30 16.16
N THR A 77 2.27 9.95 15.73
CA THR A 77 3.18 10.90 15.05
C THR A 77 2.58 11.42 13.74
N LYS A 78 2.01 10.55 12.88
CA LYS A 78 1.38 11.00 11.63
C LYS A 78 0.17 11.89 11.88
N MET A 79 -0.68 11.54 12.84
CA MET A 79 -1.86 12.34 13.17
C MET A 79 -1.48 13.69 13.76
N LYS A 80 -0.43 13.77 14.58
CA LYS A 80 0.11 15.04 15.08
C LYS A 80 0.67 15.93 13.97
N SER A 81 1.38 15.36 13.00
CA SER A 81 1.85 16.11 11.82
C SER A 81 0.68 16.68 11.03
N LEU A 82 -0.30 15.84 10.71
CA LEU A 82 -1.51 16.25 9.98
C LEU A 82 -2.31 17.31 10.75
N GLN A 83 -2.40 17.19 12.07
CA GLN A 83 -3.06 18.17 12.92
C GLN A 83 -2.38 19.54 12.81
N SER A 84 -1.03 19.57 12.89
CA SER A 84 -0.26 20.81 12.78
C SER A 84 -0.43 21.45 11.40
N GLU A 85 -0.32 20.65 10.34
CA GLU A 85 -0.50 21.12 8.95
C GLU A 85 -1.91 21.67 8.72
N LEU A 86 -2.93 20.97 9.22
CA LEU A 86 -4.32 21.42 9.11
C LEU A 86 -4.57 22.72 9.90
N GLN A 87 -3.97 22.84 11.09
CA GLN A 87 -4.07 24.07 11.89
C GLN A 87 -3.45 25.26 11.15
N ASP A 88 -2.27 25.10 10.54
CA ASP A 88 -1.63 26.16 9.77
C ASP A 88 -2.46 26.56 8.56
N LEU A 89 -3.06 25.60 7.86
CA LEU A 89 -3.98 25.87 6.74
C LEU A 89 -5.22 26.65 7.16
N LEU A 90 -5.81 26.34 8.31
CA LEU A 90 -6.97 27.07 8.83
C LEU A 90 -6.62 28.52 9.21
N VAL A 91 -5.45 28.75 9.82
CA VAL A 91 -4.97 30.11 10.11
C VAL A 91 -4.73 30.91 8.82
N GLN A 92 -4.17 30.27 7.80
CA GLN A 92 -3.99 30.90 6.49
C GLN A 92 -5.32 31.21 5.80
N GLU A 93 -6.32 30.34 5.93
CA GLU A 93 -7.67 30.56 5.38
C GLU A 93 -8.34 31.77 6.05
N GLU A 94 -8.30 31.85 7.38
CA GLU A 94 -8.89 32.95 8.12
C GLU A 94 -8.22 34.29 7.77
N LYS A 95 -6.88 34.31 7.70
CA LYS A 95 -6.13 35.49 7.27
C LYS A 95 -6.48 35.90 5.84
N SER A 96 -6.50 34.94 4.91
CA SER A 96 -6.83 35.22 3.51
C SER A 96 -8.26 35.76 3.36
N LYS A 97 -9.18 35.24 4.18
CA LYS A 97 -10.57 35.70 4.24
C LYS A 97 -10.66 37.13 4.75
N GLU A 98 -9.95 37.48 5.83
CA GLU A 98 -9.90 38.85 6.34
C GLU A 98 -9.32 39.82 5.32
N GLU A 99 -8.21 39.45 4.66
CA GLU A 99 -7.60 40.26 3.60
C GLU A 99 -8.57 40.50 2.44
N LEU A 100 -9.28 39.45 1.99
CA LEU A 100 -10.29 39.58 0.93
C LEU A 100 -11.43 40.52 1.34
N LEU A 101 -11.98 40.38 2.56
CA LEU A 101 -13.04 41.27 3.05
C LEU A 101 -12.55 42.73 3.14
N GLY A 102 -11.30 42.93 3.56
CA GLY A 102 -10.65 44.25 3.60
C GLY A 102 -10.56 44.89 2.21
N VAL A 103 -10.08 44.15 1.21
CA VAL A 103 -10.00 44.63 -0.18
C VAL A 103 -11.38 45.00 -0.73
N PHE A 104 -12.39 44.16 -0.52
CA PHE A 104 -13.76 44.46 -0.96
C PHE A 104 -14.34 45.72 -0.28
N LYS A 105 -14.01 45.94 0.99
CA LYS A 105 -14.40 47.14 1.72
C LYS A 105 -13.72 48.40 1.18
N GLU A 106 -12.42 48.35 0.89
CA GLU A 106 -11.68 49.48 0.30
C GLU A 106 -12.18 49.85 -1.09
N LEU A 107 -12.63 48.86 -1.87
CA LEU A 107 -13.24 49.07 -3.18
C LEU A 107 -14.69 49.59 -3.11
N GLY A 108 -15.27 49.73 -1.91
CA GLY A 108 -16.64 50.21 -1.71
C GLY A 108 -17.74 49.14 -1.87
N TYR A 109 -17.37 47.86 -1.93
CA TYR A 109 -18.26 46.70 -2.09
C TYR A 109 -18.22 45.81 -0.84
N GLU A 110 -18.43 46.37 0.35
CA GLU A 110 -18.34 45.64 1.62
C GLU A 110 -19.24 44.39 1.65
N ILE A 111 -18.65 43.23 1.91
CA ILE A 111 -19.34 41.95 2.05
C ILE A 111 -19.60 41.71 3.55
N LYS A 112 -20.86 41.50 3.93
CA LYS A 112 -21.25 41.13 5.30
C LYS A 112 -21.49 39.62 5.35
N LEU A 113 -20.69 38.92 6.15
CA LEU A 113 -20.80 37.47 6.41
C LEU A 113 -21.50 37.21 7.74
#